data_AF-A0A6A0RD91-F1
#
_entry.id   AF-A0A6A0RD91-F1
#
_cell.length_a   1.000
_cell.length_b   1.000
_cell.length_c   1.000
_cell.angle_alpha   90.00
_cell.angle_beta   90.00
_cell.angle_gamma   90.00
#
_symmetry.space_group_name_H-M   'P 1'
#
loop_
_entity.id
_entity.type
_entity.pdbx_description
1 polymer ?
#
loop_
_entity_poly.entity_id
_entity_poly.type
_entity_poly.pdbx_seq_one_letter_code
_entity_poly.pdbx_strand_id
1 'polypeptide(L)'
;MKLKSLLILVALFLSYNFGYSQSHPAEVKLEKVNALLKKNKIDAADKKLVLLLEEYPSYGYAWDLLAKIRYYQYNESKKIPNIFDNVSIETTDSSGNKIENDSLTLNLMNLFAQLSPEKKAYNNYLYTLRQAMLYSDNAYKSSMYLRIALRDFEVDTALGSKELKYFDKAEDEFKANNYNNAAKYYQRAIDINPSFYKALLYLGDSYYSLGNYIEAIKKFKICTERYPNLLEPHKYLVDAYYHEGLYEKALQTSIQCLTIYPDLSIFQKLEDAAFKLNKKTSFLWMRRETFPNINNEDSLFVVDEDKQPKISASPYWDIYNAAIEKVKPFSSKDGIIEEGNEFAPYVYLELYGWEQMLKESEHESLDLAKKMKALDYLDCYVFLSCFHDDLYSQYQHFVKNNKEKITAYFNDVVLEDM
;
A
#
# COMPACT_ATOMS: atom_id res chain seq x y z
N MET A 1 14.32 -22.72 8.61
CA MET A 1 14.54 -21.29 8.92
C MET A 1 13.96 -21.00 10.31
N LYS A 2 14.70 -21.33 11.37
CA LYS A 2 14.22 -21.35 12.77
C LYS A 2 14.81 -20.19 13.57
N LEU A 3 14.00 -19.56 14.42
CA LEU A 3 14.32 -18.66 15.56
C LEU A 3 15.18 -17.39 15.34
N LYS A 4 16.10 -17.34 14.37
CA LYS A 4 16.96 -16.17 14.12
C LYS A 4 16.23 -14.99 13.47
N SER A 5 15.12 -15.24 12.77
CA SER A 5 14.29 -14.19 12.16
C SER A 5 13.54 -13.33 13.17
N LEU A 6 13.28 -13.83 14.39
CA LEU A 6 12.58 -13.08 15.43
C LEU A 6 13.51 -12.12 16.21
N LEU A 7 14.81 -12.42 16.30
CA LEU A 7 15.82 -11.53 16.91
C LEU A 7 16.21 -10.37 15.98
N ILE A 8 16.24 -10.61 14.66
CA ILE A 8 16.40 -9.56 13.64
C ILE A 8 15.19 -8.60 13.64
N LEU A 9 14.03 -9.08 14.08
CA LEU A 9 12.78 -8.34 14.17
C LEU A 9 12.84 -7.14 15.15
N VAL A 10 13.74 -7.20 16.15
CA VAL A 10 13.96 -6.17 17.18
C VAL A 10 15.14 -5.25 16.83
N ALA A 11 16.15 -5.75 16.11
CA ALA A 11 17.37 -4.98 15.82
C ALA A 11 17.19 -3.88 14.76
N LEU A 12 16.30 -4.08 13.77
CA LEU A 12 16.06 -3.12 12.69
C LEU A 12 15.11 -1.96 13.05
N PHE A 13 14.60 -1.89 14.28
CA PHE A 13 13.78 -0.76 14.76
C PHE A 13 14.55 0.23 15.65
N LEU A 14 15.79 -0.07 16.04
CA LEU A 14 16.57 0.78 16.95
C LEU A 14 17.44 1.84 16.25
N SER A 15 17.44 1.93 14.92
CA SER A 15 18.35 2.84 14.18
C SER A 15 17.69 4.07 13.55
N TYR A 16 16.48 4.45 13.96
CA TYR A 16 15.89 5.75 13.61
C TYR A 16 15.20 6.36 14.84
N ASN A 17 16.00 6.83 15.79
CA ASN A 17 15.56 7.82 16.77
C ASN A 17 15.95 9.20 16.21
N PHE A 18 15.04 9.86 15.51
CA PHE A 18 15.14 11.32 15.41
C PHE A 18 14.79 11.87 16.80
N GLY A 19 15.76 12.48 17.45
CA GLY A 19 15.50 13.21 18.69
C GLY A 19 14.74 14.49 18.38
N TYR A 20 13.67 14.77 19.12
CA TYR A 20 13.28 16.09 19.63
C TYR A 20 12.13 15.95 20.67
N SER A 21 12.20 16.81 21.71
CA SER A 21 11.20 17.23 22.72
C SER A 21 10.04 16.29 23.13
N GLN A 22 9.92 16.02 24.44
CA GLN A 22 8.81 15.31 25.14
C GLN A 22 8.18 14.15 24.36
N SER A 23 8.52 12.91 24.73
CA SER A 23 8.02 11.70 24.06
C SER A 23 6.51 11.72 23.87
N HIS A 24 6.06 11.50 22.64
CA HIS A 24 4.65 11.47 22.28
C HIS A 24 3.93 10.44 23.18
N PRO A 25 2.72 10.70 23.71
CA PRO A 25 2.04 9.76 24.63
C PRO A 25 1.90 8.33 24.10
N ALA A 26 1.76 8.19 22.77
CA ALA A 26 1.75 6.89 22.09
C ALA A 26 3.09 6.13 22.18
N GLU A 27 4.24 6.81 22.23
CA GLU A 27 5.56 6.18 22.34
C GLU A 27 5.71 5.43 23.66
N VAL A 28 5.29 6.04 24.77
CA VAL A 28 5.31 5.40 26.10
C VAL A 28 4.43 4.13 26.12
N LYS A 29 3.31 4.14 25.38
CA LYS A 29 2.46 2.97 25.23
C LYS A 29 3.10 1.90 24.32
N LEU A 30 3.79 2.32 23.26
CA LEU A 30 4.57 1.42 22.40
C LEU A 30 5.70 0.72 23.16
N GLU A 31 6.38 1.38 24.11
CA GLU A 31 7.41 0.70 24.91
C GLU A 31 6.87 -0.52 25.66
N LYS A 32 5.63 -0.43 26.16
CA LYS A 32 4.94 -1.55 26.82
C LYS A 32 4.61 -2.67 25.84
N VAL A 33 4.23 -2.32 24.61
CA VAL A 33 4.03 -3.29 23.51
C VAL A 33 5.35 -4.00 23.19
N ASN A 34 6.43 -3.24 23.01
CA ASN A 34 7.76 -3.78 22.73
C ASN A 34 8.28 -4.69 23.86
N ALA A 35 7.99 -4.36 25.12
CA ALA A 35 8.31 -5.21 26.25
C ALA A 35 7.54 -6.56 26.22
N LEU A 36 6.30 -6.58 25.73
CA LEU A 36 5.53 -7.81 25.52
C LEU A 36 6.12 -8.64 24.37
N LEU A 37 6.49 -8.01 23.27
CA LEU A 37 7.15 -8.67 22.13
C LEU A 37 8.49 -9.30 22.53
N LYS A 38 9.30 -8.60 23.34
CA LYS A 38 10.55 -9.15 23.90
C LYS A 38 10.32 -10.39 24.76
N LYS A 39 9.13 -10.52 25.38
CA LYS A 39 8.71 -11.68 26.17
C LYS A 39 7.93 -12.72 25.34
N ASN A 40 7.94 -12.59 24.01
CA ASN A 40 7.19 -13.43 23.07
C ASN A 40 5.67 -13.48 23.33
N LYS A 41 5.10 -12.43 23.94
CA LYS A 41 3.65 -12.32 24.23
C LYS A 41 2.93 -11.61 23.08
N ILE A 42 2.87 -12.25 21.92
CA ILE A 42 2.38 -11.65 20.65
C ILE A 42 0.91 -11.20 20.77
N ASP A 43 -0.01 -12.06 21.21
CA ASP A 43 -1.44 -11.71 21.28
C ASP A 43 -1.74 -10.62 22.33
N ALA A 44 -0.90 -10.50 23.37
CA ALA A 44 -1.03 -9.42 24.33
C ALA A 44 -0.50 -8.10 23.77
N ALA A 45 0.57 -8.14 22.96
CA ALA A 45 1.12 -6.96 22.28
C ALA A 45 0.12 -6.42 21.24
N ASP A 46 -0.46 -7.33 20.46
CA ASP A 46 -1.53 -7.11 19.50
C ASP A 46 -2.73 -6.36 20.11
N LYS A 47 -3.38 -6.94 21.14
CA LYS A 47 -4.51 -6.30 21.83
C LYS A 47 -4.17 -4.90 22.34
N LYS A 48 -2.93 -4.70 22.80
CA LYS A 48 -2.47 -3.42 23.33
C LYS A 48 -2.22 -2.40 22.23
N LEU A 49 -1.83 -2.82 21.02
CA LEU A 49 -1.74 -1.96 19.84
C LEU A 49 -3.11 -1.56 19.34
N VAL A 50 -4.08 -2.48 19.32
CA VAL A 50 -5.46 -2.18 18.95
C VAL A 50 -6.00 -1.05 19.82
N LEU A 51 -5.90 -1.17 21.15
CA LEU A 51 -6.32 -0.13 22.09
C LEU A 51 -5.52 1.18 21.93
N LEU A 52 -4.25 1.10 21.57
CA LEU A 52 -3.43 2.29 21.32
C LEU A 52 -3.94 3.04 20.08
N LEU A 53 -4.27 2.31 19.00
CA LEU A 53 -4.76 2.87 17.74
C LEU A 53 -6.19 3.40 17.84
N GLU A 54 -7.01 2.90 18.77
CA GLU A 54 -8.30 3.53 19.10
C GLU A 54 -8.12 4.94 19.68
N GLU A 55 -7.04 5.16 20.44
CA GLU A 55 -6.74 6.45 21.06
C GLU A 55 -5.89 7.38 20.17
N TYR A 56 -4.97 6.81 19.40
CA TYR A 56 -4.06 7.53 18.50
C TYR A 56 -4.11 6.95 17.07
N PRO A 57 -5.25 7.11 16.36
CA PRO A 57 -5.48 6.47 15.07
C PRO A 57 -4.52 6.96 13.97
N SER A 58 -3.99 8.17 14.08
CA SER A 58 -3.02 8.73 13.11
C SER A 58 -1.58 8.27 13.32
N TYR A 59 -1.31 7.52 14.39
CA TYR A 59 0.06 7.13 14.74
C TYR A 59 0.54 5.93 13.92
N GLY A 60 1.12 6.20 12.75
CA GLY A 60 1.46 5.20 11.73
C GLY A 60 2.48 4.16 12.17
N TYR A 61 3.39 4.48 13.09
CA TYR A 61 4.31 3.49 13.65
C TYR A 61 3.58 2.34 14.37
N ALA A 62 2.45 2.61 15.02
CA ALA A 62 1.65 1.58 15.64
C ALA A 62 0.92 0.71 14.60
N TRP A 63 0.43 1.31 13.50
CA TRP A 63 -0.13 0.58 12.37
C TRP A 63 0.91 -0.35 11.72
N ASP A 64 2.10 0.17 11.43
CA ASP A 64 3.21 -0.62 10.86
C ASP A 64 3.60 -1.79 11.76
N LEU A 65 3.63 -1.58 13.08
CA LEU A 65 3.91 -2.65 14.04
C LEU A 65 2.76 -3.67 14.13
N LEU A 66 1.50 -3.22 14.09
CA LEU A 66 0.33 -4.10 14.09
C LEU A 66 0.31 -4.96 12.83
N ALA A 67 0.49 -4.37 11.65
CA ALA A 67 0.56 -5.08 10.37
C ALA A 67 1.66 -6.16 10.39
N LYS A 68 2.82 -5.85 10.98
CA LYS A 68 3.92 -6.81 11.15
C LYS A 68 3.54 -7.99 12.06
N ILE A 69 2.84 -7.73 13.16
CA ILE A 69 2.32 -8.79 14.06
C ILE A 69 1.29 -9.65 13.33
N ARG A 70 0.38 -9.04 12.57
CA ARG A 70 -0.63 -9.75 11.78
C ARG A 70 -0.01 -10.64 10.71
N TYR A 71 1.03 -10.16 10.03
CA TYR A 71 1.78 -10.96 9.08
C TYR A 71 2.50 -12.15 9.75
N TYR A 72 3.05 -11.95 10.95
CA TYR A 72 3.60 -13.06 11.74
C TYR A 72 2.51 -14.09 12.09
N GLN A 73 1.35 -13.66 12.59
CA GLN A 73 0.23 -14.54 12.90
C GLN A 73 -0.28 -15.29 11.65
N TYR A 74 -0.33 -14.63 10.50
CA TYR A 74 -0.62 -15.27 9.21
C TYR A 74 0.38 -16.39 8.91
N ASN A 75 1.68 -16.14 9.03
CA ASN A 75 2.67 -17.19 8.79
C ASN A 75 2.60 -18.34 9.80
N GLU A 76 2.26 -18.07 11.07
CA GLU A 76 2.02 -19.12 12.06
C GLU A 76 0.75 -19.93 11.76
N SER A 77 -0.30 -19.27 11.24
CA SER A 77 -1.57 -19.94 10.91
C SER A 77 -1.44 -20.98 9.80
N LYS A 78 -0.46 -20.84 8.89
CA LYS A 78 -0.12 -21.86 7.86
C LYS A 78 0.29 -23.22 8.44
N LYS A 79 0.67 -23.26 9.72
CA LYS A 79 1.06 -24.49 10.42
C LYS A 79 -0.14 -25.18 11.08
N ILE A 80 -1.29 -24.52 11.14
CA ILE A 80 -2.51 -25.03 11.77
C ILE A 80 -3.26 -25.83 10.69
N PRO A 81 -3.52 -27.14 10.90
CA PRO A 81 -4.31 -27.92 9.97
C PRO A 81 -5.68 -27.27 9.74
N ASN A 82 -6.10 -27.15 8.49
CA ASN A 82 -7.43 -26.63 8.20
C ASN A 82 -8.45 -27.76 8.40
N ILE A 83 -9.41 -27.52 9.29
CA ILE A 83 -10.43 -28.51 9.67
C ILE A 83 -11.30 -28.94 8.48
N PHE A 84 -11.32 -28.15 7.40
CA PHE A 84 -12.06 -28.44 6.18
C PHE A 84 -11.25 -29.18 5.11
N ASP A 85 -9.94 -29.43 5.30
CA ASP A 85 -9.11 -30.09 4.28
C ASP A 85 -9.58 -31.52 3.94
N ASN A 86 -10.29 -32.17 4.87
CA ASN A 86 -10.84 -33.52 4.70
C ASN A 86 -12.37 -33.53 4.52
N VAL A 87 -12.99 -32.37 4.28
CA VAL A 87 -14.44 -32.27 4.07
C VAL A 87 -14.72 -32.24 2.58
N SER A 88 -15.36 -33.30 2.07
CA SER A 88 -15.92 -33.32 0.72
C SER A 88 -17.42 -33.02 0.77
N ILE A 89 -17.89 -32.21 -0.17
CA ILE A 89 -19.31 -31.96 -0.38
C ILE A 89 -19.67 -32.57 -1.73
N GLU A 90 -20.75 -33.34 -1.75
CA GLU A 90 -21.34 -33.89 -2.96
C GLU A 90 -22.84 -33.63 -2.91
N THR A 91 -23.40 -33.25 -4.05
CA THR A 91 -24.84 -33.12 -4.23
C THR A 91 -25.34 -34.25 -5.11
N THR A 92 -26.60 -34.63 -4.91
CA THR A 92 -27.25 -35.69 -5.67
C THR A 92 -28.58 -35.21 -6.22
N ASP A 93 -28.98 -35.72 -7.38
CA ASP A 93 -30.34 -35.52 -7.90
C ASP A 93 -31.38 -36.29 -7.05
N SER A 94 -32.66 -36.14 -7.41
CA SER A 94 -33.77 -36.85 -6.75
C SER A 94 -33.70 -38.38 -6.87
N SER A 95 -32.83 -38.90 -7.73
CA SER A 95 -32.59 -40.33 -7.96
C SER A 95 -31.32 -40.82 -7.27
N GLY A 96 -30.60 -39.95 -6.54
CA GLY A 96 -29.37 -40.28 -5.82
C GLY A 96 -28.11 -40.28 -6.70
N ASN A 97 -28.19 -39.82 -7.95
CA ASN A 97 -27.01 -39.70 -8.81
C ASN A 97 -26.22 -38.46 -8.43
N LYS A 98 -24.90 -38.58 -8.33
CA LYS A 98 -23.99 -37.48 -8.05
C LYS A 98 -24.08 -36.41 -9.14
N ILE A 99 -24.19 -35.15 -8.72
CA ILE A 99 -24.13 -33.98 -9.59
C ILE A 99 -22.72 -33.41 -9.47
N GLU A 100 -21.97 -33.39 -10.57
CA GLU A 100 -20.63 -32.81 -10.59
C GLU A 100 -20.69 -31.29 -10.76
N ASN A 101 -19.83 -30.56 -10.02
CA ASN A 101 -19.58 -29.12 -10.18
C ASN A 101 -20.83 -28.22 -10.08
N ASP A 102 -21.80 -28.57 -9.24
CA ASP A 102 -22.95 -27.69 -9.05
C ASP A 102 -22.59 -26.41 -8.26
N SER A 103 -23.38 -25.35 -8.47
CA SER A 103 -23.11 -24.04 -7.87
C SER A 103 -23.13 -24.06 -6.34
N LEU A 104 -23.91 -24.96 -5.72
CA LEU A 104 -24.00 -25.07 -4.27
C LEU A 104 -22.70 -25.64 -3.67
N THR A 105 -22.18 -26.71 -4.27
CA THR A 105 -20.91 -27.35 -3.89
C THR A 105 -19.77 -26.35 -4.01
N LEU A 106 -19.70 -25.62 -5.13
CA LEU A 106 -18.69 -24.58 -5.35
C LEU A 106 -18.80 -23.45 -4.31
N ASN A 107 -20.01 -22.96 -4.02
CA ASN A 107 -20.22 -21.89 -3.04
C ASN A 107 -19.82 -22.31 -1.62
N LEU A 108 -20.14 -23.54 -1.22
CA LEU A 108 -19.77 -24.06 0.10
C LEU A 108 -18.26 -24.33 0.21
N MET A 109 -17.63 -24.86 -0.84
CA MET A 109 -16.17 -25.01 -0.89
C MET A 109 -15.47 -23.65 -0.76
N ASN A 110 -15.97 -22.63 -1.45
CA ASN A 110 -15.48 -21.26 -1.32
C ASN A 110 -15.64 -20.74 0.11
N LEU A 111 -16.80 -20.96 0.74
CA LEU A 111 -17.02 -20.58 2.14
C LEU A 111 -16.01 -21.27 3.09
N PHE A 112 -15.77 -22.57 2.93
CA PHE A 112 -14.79 -23.30 3.75
C PHE A 112 -13.37 -22.78 3.58
N ALA A 113 -12.98 -22.45 2.35
CA ALA A 113 -11.67 -21.83 2.09
C ALA A 113 -11.52 -20.49 2.83
N GLN A 114 -12.59 -19.67 2.88
CA GLN A 114 -12.58 -18.40 3.63
C GLN A 114 -12.51 -18.58 5.15
N LEU A 115 -13.07 -19.67 5.67
CA LEU A 115 -13.04 -19.99 7.10
C LEU A 115 -11.72 -20.63 7.54
N SER A 116 -10.82 -20.95 6.61
CA SER A 116 -9.51 -21.50 6.96
C SER A 116 -8.73 -20.53 7.88
N PRO A 117 -7.98 -21.03 8.88
CA PRO A 117 -7.17 -20.19 9.75
C PRO A 117 -6.20 -19.29 8.98
N GLU A 118 -5.63 -19.83 7.90
CA GLU A 118 -4.73 -19.10 7.01
C GLU A 118 -5.42 -17.91 6.34
N LYS A 119 -6.55 -18.16 5.67
CA LYS A 119 -7.26 -17.11 4.93
C LYS A 119 -7.78 -16.02 5.87
N LYS A 120 -8.34 -16.40 7.03
CA LYS A 120 -8.78 -15.44 8.06
C LYS A 120 -7.61 -14.61 8.60
N ALA A 121 -6.45 -15.22 8.84
CA ALA A 121 -5.28 -14.47 9.32
C ALA A 121 -4.73 -13.52 8.24
N TYR A 122 -4.74 -13.92 6.98
CA TYR A 122 -4.37 -13.06 5.86
C TYR A 122 -5.33 -11.89 5.67
N ASN A 123 -6.65 -12.13 5.76
CA ASN A 123 -7.65 -11.08 5.68
C ASN A 123 -7.47 -10.06 6.82
N ASN A 124 -7.22 -10.50 8.05
CA ASN A 124 -6.90 -9.59 9.17
C ASN A 124 -5.65 -8.74 8.88
N TYR A 125 -4.62 -9.32 8.26
CA TYR A 125 -3.43 -8.59 7.85
C TYR A 125 -3.75 -7.54 6.78
N LEU A 126 -4.42 -7.91 5.70
CA LEU A 126 -4.83 -6.99 4.64
C LEU A 126 -5.74 -5.88 5.18
N TYR A 127 -6.70 -6.20 6.05
CA TYR A 127 -7.59 -5.21 6.66
C TYR A 127 -6.82 -4.20 7.50
N THR A 128 -5.83 -4.65 8.26
CA THR A 128 -4.96 -3.76 9.05
C THR A 128 -4.20 -2.80 8.14
N LEU A 129 -3.71 -3.27 6.99
CA LEU A 129 -3.04 -2.43 6.01
C LEU A 129 -3.99 -1.40 5.39
N ARG A 130 -5.21 -1.81 5.00
CA ARG A 130 -6.25 -0.90 4.49
C ARG A 130 -6.61 0.18 5.54
N GLN A 131 -6.86 -0.22 6.78
CA GLN A 131 -7.15 0.73 7.88
C GLN A 131 -6.00 1.70 8.15
N ALA A 132 -4.75 1.25 8.06
CA ALA A 132 -3.61 2.15 8.22
C ALA A 132 -3.66 3.33 7.23
N MET A 133 -4.09 3.08 5.98
CA MET A 133 -4.19 4.09 4.92
C MET A 133 -5.39 5.02 5.09
N LEU A 134 -6.44 4.59 5.78
CA LEU A 134 -7.56 5.45 6.16
C LEU A 134 -7.14 6.48 7.23
N TYR A 135 -6.40 5.99 8.23
CA TYR A 135 -6.23 6.71 9.49
C TYR A 135 -4.90 7.42 9.65
N SER A 136 -3.86 7.04 8.90
CA SER A 136 -2.51 7.56 9.07
C SER A 136 -1.87 7.93 7.74
N ASP A 137 -1.23 9.09 7.74
CA ASP A 137 -0.42 9.63 6.65
C ASP A 137 1.06 9.24 6.73
N ASN A 138 1.47 8.51 7.78
CA ASN A 138 2.86 8.17 8.03
C ASN A 138 3.07 6.67 8.34
N ALA A 139 2.10 5.82 8.00
CA ALA A 139 2.23 4.36 8.04
C ALA A 139 2.93 3.82 6.77
N TYR A 140 4.18 4.26 6.54
CA TYR A 140 4.93 4.01 5.30
C TYR A 140 5.08 2.53 4.95
N LYS A 141 5.34 1.66 5.94
CA LYS A 141 5.48 0.22 5.65
C LYS A 141 4.14 -0.38 5.28
N SER A 142 3.07 0.04 5.96
CA SER A 142 1.73 -0.43 5.66
C SER A 142 1.29 -0.03 4.24
N SER A 143 1.59 1.21 3.83
CA SER A 143 1.34 1.69 2.46
C SER A 143 2.05 0.82 1.41
N MET A 144 3.35 0.58 1.62
CA MET A 144 4.16 -0.25 0.73
C MET A 144 3.65 -1.70 0.67
N TYR A 145 3.34 -2.30 1.84
CA TYR A 145 2.87 -3.68 1.89
C TYR A 145 1.49 -3.87 1.27
N LEU A 146 0.59 -2.87 1.38
CA LEU A 146 -0.71 -2.91 0.75
C LEU A 146 -0.57 -2.95 -0.78
N ARG A 147 0.26 -2.05 -1.34
CA ARG A 147 0.58 -2.03 -2.76
C ARG A 147 1.17 -3.35 -3.23
N ILE A 148 2.16 -3.88 -2.52
CA ILE A 148 2.77 -5.19 -2.84
C ILE A 148 1.71 -6.30 -2.87
N ALA A 149 0.79 -6.30 -1.90
CA ALA A 149 -0.18 -7.36 -1.76
C ALA A 149 -1.33 -7.31 -2.80
N LEU A 150 -1.68 -6.12 -3.29
CA LEU A 150 -2.87 -5.91 -4.12
C LEU A 150 -2.58 -5.46 -5.56
N ARG A 151 -1.36 -4.98 -5.84
CA ARG A 151 -1.02 -4.31 -7.11
C ARG A 151 0.23 -4.85 -7.77
N ASP A 152 1.28 -5.13 -6.98
CA ASP A 152 2.53 -5.62 -7.55
C ASP A 152 2.33 -7.03 -8.12
N PHE A 153 3.02 -7.30 -9.23
CA PHE A 153 3.01 -8.60 -9.89
C PHE A 153 4.35 -9.31 -9.69
N GLU A 154 4.32 -10.64 -9.76
CA GLU A 154 5.55 -11.42 -9.63
C GLU A 154 6.46 -11.21 -10.85
N VAL A 155 7.71 -10.87 -10.55
CA VAL A 155 8.82 -10.78 -11.48
C VAL A 155 9.75 -11.96 -11.26
N ASP A 156 10.50 -12.33 -12.30
CA ASP A 156 11.50 -13.38 -12.25
C ASP A 156 10.90 -14.77 -11.89
N THR A 157 9.75 -15.14 -12.46
CA THR A 157 9.03 -16.38 -12.14
C THR A 157 9.65 -17.65 -12.73
N ALA A 158 10.56 -17.52 -13.70
CA ALA A 158 11.17 -18.64 -14.42
C ALA A 158 12.71 -18.57 -14.42
N LEU A 159 13.31 -18.55 -13.22
CA LEU A 159 14.76 -18.53 -13.06
C LEU A 159 15.38 -19.93 -12.96
N GLY A 160 16.51 -20.11 -13.62
CA GLY A 160 17.40 -21.26 -13.46
C GLY A 160 18.28 -21.20 -12.22
N SER A 161 18.80 -22.36 -11.82
CA SER A 161 19.64 -22.50 -10.62
C SER A 161 21.01 -21.81 -10.74
N LYS A 162 21.49 -21.56 -11.97
CA LYS A 162 22.82 -20.96 -12.18
C LYS A 162 22.80 -19.46 -11.90
N GLU A 163 21.84 -18.73 -12.44
CA GLU A 163 21.68 -17.30 -12.18
C GLU A 163 21.29 -17.04 -10.72
N LEU A 164 20.42 -17.88 -10.13
CA LEU A 164 20.07 -17.80 -8.70
C LEU A 164 21.29 -17.96 -7.81
N LYS A 165 22.20 -18.90 -8.12
CA LYS A 165 23.44 -19.07 -7.35
C LYS A 165 24.33 -17.82 -7.36
N TYR A 166 24.39 -17.08 -8.47
CA TYR A 166 25.13 -15.82 -8.51
C TYR A 166 24.38 -14.68 -7.82
N PHE A 167 23.06 -14.66 -7.96
CA PHE A 167 22.20 -13.71 -7.27
C PHE A 167 22.30 -13.85 -5.74
N ASP A 168 22.20 -15.05 -5.20
CA ASP A 168 22.32 -15.31 -3.76
C ASP A 168 23.67 -14.84 -3.20
N LYS A 169 24.76 -15.11 -3.94
CA LYS A 169 26.09 -14.59 -3.61
C LYS A 169 26.15 -13.07 -3.64
N ALA A 170 25.48 -12.46 -4.60
CA ALA A 170 25.41 -11.00 -4.70
C ALA A 170 24.66 -10.41 -3.51
N GLU A 171 23.54 -11.02 -3.09
CA GLU A 171 22.81 -10.61 -1.90
C GLU A 171 23.66 -10.74 -0.63
N ASP A 172 24.42 -11.81 -0.48
CA ASP A 172 25.31 -12.01 0.67
C ASP A 172 26.40 -10.91 0.74
N GLU A 173 27.04 -10.60 -0.39
CA GLU A 173 28.01 -9.51 -0.47
C GLU A 173 27.34 -8.14 -0.23
N PHE A 174 26.13 -7.93 -0.74
CA PHE A 174 25.38 -6.70 -0.55
C PHE A 174 25.04 -6.48 0.93
N LYS A 175 24.54 -7.52 1.62
CA LYS A 175 24.26 -7.51 3.08
C LYS A 175 25.54 -7.28 3.91
N ALA A 176 26.70 -7.70 3.39
CA ALA A 176 28.00 -7.43 3.99
C ALA A 176 28.56 -6.03 3.65
N ASN A 177 27.79 -5.18 2.95
CA ASN A 177 28.20 -3.87 2.42
C ASN A 177 29.38 -3.92 1.43
N ASN A 178 29.67 -5.09 0.85
CA ASN A 178 30.70 -5.28 -0.17
C ASN A 178 30.14 -4.99 -1.57
N TYR A 179 29.66 -3.77 -1.81
CA TYR A 179 28.89 -3.42 -3.01
C TYR A 179 29.63 -3.65 -4.34
N ASN A 180 30.97 -3.53 -4.35
CA ASN A 180 31.79 -3.88 -5.51
C ASN A 180 31.68 -5.37 -5.90
N ASN A 181 31.66 -6.28 -4.93
CA ASN A 181 31.49 -7.71 -5.18
C ASN A 181 30.04 -8.05 -5.50
N ALA A 182 29.09 -7.42 -4.80
CA ALA A 182 27.67 -7.55 -5.10
C ALA A 182 27.40 -7.21 -6.57
N ALA A 183 27.86 -6.05 -7.06
CA ALA A 183 27.74 -5.64 -8.45
C ALA A 183 28.32 -6.68 -9.43
N LYS A 184 29.52 -7.23 -9.14
CA LYS A 184 30.13 -8.29 -9.98
C LYS A 184 29.27 -9.55 -10.04
N TYR A 185 28.68 -9.97 -8.93
CA TYR A 185 27.86 -11.18 -8.90
C TYR A 185 26.46 -10.96 -9.49
N TYR A 186 25.84 -9.80 -9.27
CA TYR A 186 24.61 -9.42 -9.97
C TYR A 186 24.83 -9.38 -11.48
N GLN A 187 25.93 -8.79 -11.96
CA GLN A 187 26.27 -8.79 -13.38
C GLN A 187 26.41 -10.21 -13.93
N ARG A 188 27.05 -11.14 -13.19
CA ARG A 188 27.12 -12.55 -13.61
C ARG A 188 25.77 -13.25 -13.67
N ALA A 189 24.83 -12.91 -12.78
CA ALA A 189 23.47 -13.42 -12.85
C ALA A 189 22.75 -12.91 -14.12
N ILE A 190 22.95 -11.64 -14.46
CA ILE A 190 22.41 -11.00 -15.68
C ILE A 190 23.06 -11.58 -16.95
N ASP A 191 24.36 -11.88 -16.93
CA ASP A 191 25.07 -12.47 -18.09
C ASP A 191 24.51 -13.86 -18.44
N ILE A 192 23.98 -14.59 -17.45
CA ILE A 192 23.30 -15.88 -17.64
C ILE A 192 21.85 -15.66 -18.08
N ASN A 193 21.16 -14.72 -17.42
CA ASN A 193 19.77 -14.40 -17.69
C ASN A 193 19.58 -12.87 -17.82
N PRO A 194 19.63 -12.33 -19.05
CA PRO A 194 19.51 -10.88 -19.27
C PRO A 194 18.15 -10.28 -18.88
N SER A 195 17.13 -11.11 -18.67
CA SER A 195 15.80 -10.72 -18.19
C SER A 195 15.65 -10.76 -16.68
N PHE A 196 16.69 -11.15 -15.91
CA PHE A 196 16.63 -11.21 -14.45
C PHE A 196 16.51 -9.80 -13.86
N TYR A 197 15.28 -9.39 -13.59
CA TYR A 197 14.89 -8.06 -13.18
C TYR A 197 15.50 -7.67 -11.83
N LYS A 198 15.35 -8.51 -10.79
CA LYS A 198 15.91 -8.21 -9.46
C LYS A 198 17.43 -8.06 -9.51
N ALA A 199 18.13 -8.90 -10.28
CA ALA A 199 19.58 -8.77 -10.45
C ALA A 199 19.96 -7.43 -11.10
N LEU A 200 19.21 -6.98 -12.12
CA LEU A 200 19.44 -5.68 -12.76
C LEU A 200 19.13 -4.51 -11.82
N LEU A 201 18.03 -4.59 -11.07
CA LEU A 201 17.67 -3.58 -10.07
C LEU A 201 18.76 -3.46 -8.99
N TYR A 202 19.17 -4.57 -8.38
CA TYR A 202 20.17 -4.55 -7.31
C TYR A 202 21.61 -4.33 -7.80
N LEU A 203 21.89 -4.55 -9.10
CA LEU A 203 23.10 -4.02 -9.72
C LEU A 203 23.10 -2.49 -9.71
N GLY A 204 21.97 -1.86 -10.06
CA GLY A 204 21.78 -0.42 -9.93
C GLY A 204 21.95 0.05 -8.49
N ASP A 205 21.33 -0.65 -7.54
CA ASP A 205 21.43 -0.35 -6.10
C ASP A 205 22.87 -0.48 -5.55
N SER A 206 23.63 -1.45 -6.08
CA SER A 206 25.04 -1.60 -5.76
C SER A 206 25.86 -0.40 -6.28
N TYR A 207 25.59 0.09 -7.48
CA TYR A 207 26.23 1.31 -8.00
C TYR A 207 25.83 2.54 -7.19
N TYR A 208 24.55 2.66 -6.84
CA TYR A 208 24.05 3.74 -5.99
C TYR A 208 24.76 3.76 -4.63
N SER A 209 24.88 2.60 -3.98
CA SER A 209 25.57 2.44 -2.69
C SER A 209 27.07 2.73 -2.76
N LEU A 210 27.68 2.63 -3.95
CA LEU A 210 29.07 3.03 -4.22
C LEU A 210 29.22 4.53 -4.51
N GLY A 211 28.12 5.31 -4.55
CA GLY A 211 28.11 6.72 -4.97
C GLY A 211 28.20 6.91 -6.49
N ASN A 212 28.12 5.82 -7.27
CA ASN A 212 28.17 5.86 -8.74
C ASN A 212 26.75 6.08 -9.31
N TYR A 213 26.15 7.23 -9.01
CA TYR A 213 24.74 7.49 -9.31
C TYR A 213 24.42 7.48 -10.81
N ILE A 214 25.34 7.95 -11.67
CA ILE A 214 25.16 7.88 -13.14
C ILE A 214 24.96 6.45 -13.63
N GLU A 215 25.76 5.49 -13.15
CA GLU A 215 25.61 4.09 -13.53
C GLU A 215 24.34 3.48 -12.93
N ALA A 216 23.99 3.85 -11.69
CA ALA A 216 22.73 3.46 -11.08
C ALA A 216 21.52 3.93 -11.90
N ILE A 217 21.49 5.21 -12.31
CA ILE A 217 20.46 5.80 -13.18
C ILE A 217 20.32 4.99 -14.48
N LYS A 218 21.43 4.60 -15.12
CA LYS A 218 21.38 3.78 -16.34
C LYS A 218 20.70 2.44 -16.08
N LYS A 219 21.01 1.74 -14.99
CA LYS A 219 20.39 0.44 -14.67
C LYS A 219 18.92 0.60 -14.29
N PHE A 220 18.57 1.59 -13.46
CA PHE A 220 17.19 1.85 -13.06
C PHE A 220 16.32 2.24 -14.25
N LYS A 221 16.82 3.04 -15.20
CA LYS A 221 16.08 3.37 -16.43
C LYS A 221 15.70 2.14 -17.25
N ILE A 222 16.63 1.18 -17.39
CA ILE A 222 16.33 -0.09 -18.09
C ILE A 222 15.20 -0.83 -17.35
N CYS A 223 15.20 -0.82 -16.01
CA CYS A 223 14.12 -1.42 -15.23
C CYS A 223 12.78 -0.69 -15.45
N THR A 224 12.76 0.65 -15.43
CA THR A 224 11.53 1.43 -15.66
C THR A 224 10.97 1.26 -17.08
N GLU A 225 11.84 1.07 -18.07
CA GLU A 225 11.41 0.80 -19.45
C GLU A 225 10.79 -0.59 -19.60
N ARG A 226 11.33 -1.60 -18.89
CA ARG A 226 10.81 -2.98 -18.92
C ARG A 226 9.56 -3.17 -18.08
N TYR A 227 9.47 -2.47 -16.95
CA TYR A 227 8.40 -2.60 -15.97
C TYR A 227 7.84 -1.22 -15.59
N PRO A 228 7.16 -0.53 -16.53
CA PRO A 228 6.71 0.85 -16.33
C PRO A 228 5.63 1.01 -15.25
N ASN A 229 5.00 -0.09 -14.84
CA ASN A 229 3.95 -0.10 -13.82
C ASN A 229 4.43 -0.65 -12.46
N LEU A 230 5.70 -1.03 -12.34
CA LEU A 230 6.27 -1.45 -11.05
C LEU A 230 6.90 -0.23 -10.39
N LEU A 231 6.58 0.05 -9.12
CA LEU A 231 6.95 1.33 -8.51
C LEU A 231 8.42 1.38 -8.05
N GLU A 232 8.99 0.25 -7.60
CA GLU A 232 10.36 0.10 -7.13
C GLU A 232 11.41 0.77 -8.03
N PRO A 233 11.53 0.44 -9.33
CA PRO A 233 12.61 0.97 -10.16
C PRO A 233 12.48 2.48 -10.35
N HIS A 234 11.26 3.02 -10.35
CA HIS A 234 11.04 4.46 -10.39
C HIS A 234 11.46 5.14 -9.08
N LYS A 235 11.18 4.53 -7.92
CA LYS A 235 11.67 5.00 -6.60
C LYS A 235 13.18 5.09 -6.55
N TYR A 236 13.85 4.02 -6.98
CA TYR A 236 15.31 3.98 -7.05
C TYR A 236 15.88 5.02 -8.04
N LEU A 237 15.18 5.27 -9.15
CA LEU A 237 15.55 6.30 -10.10
C LEU A 237 15.42 7.71 -9.51
N VAL A 238 14.36 8.00 -8.74
CA VAL A 238 14.20 9.26 -8.00
C VAL A 238 15.37 9.47 -7.05
N ASP A 239 15.70 8.46 -6.25
CA ASP A 239 16.82 8.53 -5.29
C ASP A 239 18.15 8.78 -6.00
N ALA A 240 18.40 8.07 -7.09
CA ALA A 240 19.62 8.27 -7.86
C ALA A 240 19.71 9.66 -8.51
N TYR A 241 18.60 10.21 -9.02
CA TYR A 241 18.56 11.59 -9.51
C TYR A 241 18.80 12.61 -8.40
N TYR A 242 18.18 12.42 -7.23
CA TYR A 242 18.34 13.30 -6.09
C TYR A 242 19.80 13.36 -5.63
N HIS A 243 20.45 12.21 -5.49
CA HIS A 243 21.83 12.12 -5.05
C HIS A 243 22.86 12.59 -6.09
N GLU A 244 22.55 12.49 -7.38
CA GLU A 244 23.33 13.09 -8.46
C GLU A 244 23.16 14.62 -8.54
N GLY A 245 22.24 15.21 -7.74
CA GLY A 245 21.94 16.65 -7.77
C GLY A 245 20.99 17.07 -8.90
N LEU A 246 20.35 16.11 -9.57
CA LEU A 246 19.39 16.33 -10.64
C LEU A 246 17.98 16.52 -10.06
N TYR A 247 17.82 17.53 -9.20
CA TYR A 247 16.61 17.72 -8.37
C TYR A 247 15.33 17.92 -9.20
N GLU A 248 15.39 18.65 -10.32
CA GLU A 248 14.24 18.79 -11.23
C GLU A 248 13.77 17.44 -11.79
N LYS A 249 14.72 16.56 -12.15
CA LYS A 249 14.39 15.21 -12.63
C LYS A 249 13.84 14.35 -11.50
N ALA A 250 14.39 14.48 -10.29
CA ALA A 250 13.87 13.78 -9.12
C ALA A 250 12.42 14.20 -8.84
N LEU A 251 12.14 15.51 -8.82
CA LEU A 251 10.80 16.06 -8.61
C LEU A 251 9.80 15.57 -9.67
N GLN A 252 10.14 15.71 -10.96
CA GLN A 252 9.28 15.25 -12.05
C GLN A 252 9.05 13.73 -12.02
N THR A 253 10.09 12.95 -11.70
CA THR A 253 9.98 11.49 -11.60
C THR A 253 9.13 11.09 -10.38
N SER A 254 9.19 11.83 -9.27
CA SER A 254 8.30 11.62 -8.12
C SER A 254 6.84 11.85 -8.48
N ILE A 255 6.52 12.91 -9.24
CA ILE A 255 5.15 13.13 -9.74
C ILE A 255 4.71 11.97 -10.64
N GLN A 256 5.59 11.49 -11.53
CA GLN A 256 5.30 10.31 -12.35
C GLN A 256 5.06 9.04 -11.50
N CYS A 257 5.84 8.82 -10.44
CA CYS A 257 5.60 7.72 -9.50
C CYS A 257 4.18 7.78 -8.90
N LEU A 258 3.71 8.97 -8.53
CA LEU A 258 2.35 9.19 -8.01
C LEU A 258 1.25 8.93 -9.06
N THR A 259 1.60 8.85 -10.35
CA THR A 259 0.68 8.39 -11.42
C THR A 259 0.72 6.88 -11.65
N ILE A 260 1.77 6.19 -11.17
CA ILE A 260 1.81 4.72 -11.14
C ILE A 260 1.01 4.24 -9.93
N TYR A 261 1.37 4.73 -8.74
CA TYR A 261 0.67 4.44 -7.49
C TYR A 261 1.00 5.50 -6.42
N PRO A 262 0.01 6.11 -5.74
CA PRO A 262 0.23 7.09 -4.67
C PRO A 262 0.74 6.46 -3.35
N ASP A 263 1.98 5.98 -3.35
CA ASP A 263 2.66 5.43 -2.16
C ASP A 263 3.18 6.55 -1.26
N LEU A 264 2.97 6.44 0.06
CA LEU A 264 3.37 7.47 1.04
C LEU A 264 4.86 7.84 0.93
N SER A 265 5.74 6.87 0.63
CA SER A 265 7.17 7.13 0.51
C SER A 265 7.54 7.97 -0.71
N ILE A 266 6.67 8.12 -1.70
CA ILE A 266 6.89 9.00 -2.84
C ILE A 266 6.67 10.46 -2.47
N PHE A 267 5.69 10.75 -1.62
CA PHE A 267 5.45 12.12 -1.15
C PHE A 267 6.67 12.66 -0.40
N GLN A 268 7.31 11.84 0.43
CA GLN A 268 8.58 12.20 1.08
C GLN A 268 9.68 12.52 0.05
N LYS A 269 9.84 11.70 -1.00
CA LYS A 269 10.84 11.95 -2.05
C LYS A 269 10.52 13.19 -2.88
N LEU A 270 9.25 13.48 -3.09
CA LEU A 270 8.77 14.70 -3.75
C LEU A 270 9.13 15.93 -2.92
N GLU A 271 8.87 15.88 -1.61
CA GLU A 271 9.22 16.93 -0.65
C GLU A 271 10.73 17.17 -0.60
N ASP A 272 11.54 16.11 -0.49
CA ASP A 272 13.00 16.20 -0.48
C ASP A 272 13.52 16.91 -1.75
N ALA A 273 13.02 16.51 -2.92
CA ALA A 273 13.41 17.12 -4.19
C ALA A 273 12.91 18.58 -4.33
N ALA A 274 11.69 18.87 -3.90
CA ALA A 274 11.12 20.22 -3.89
C ALA A 274 11.92 21.16 -2.99
N PHE A 275 12.28 20.71 -1.78
CA PHE A 275 13.08 21.47 -0.83
C PHE A 275 14.43 21.89 -1.44
N LYS A 276 15.09 21.00 -2.19
CA LYS A 276 16.33 21.31 -2.91
C LYS A 276 16.18 22.34 -4.03
N LEU A 277 14.96 22.56 -4.50
CA LEU A 277 14.61 23.54 -5.51
C LEU A 277 14.07 24.85 -4.90
N ASN A 278 14.22 25.05 -3.59
CA ASN A 278 13.64 26.17 -2.85
C ASN A 278 12.10 26.23 -2.93
N LYS A 279 11.45 25.06 -3.01
CA LYS A 279 10.01 24.92 -2.93
C LYS A 279 9.61 24.22 -1.64
N LYS A 280 8.43 24.56 -1.12
CA LYS A 280 7.78 23.83 -0.03
C LYS A 280 6.61 23.03 -0.60
N THR A 281 6.28 21.92 0.04
CA THR A 281 5.13 21.09 -0.31
C THR A 281 4.01 21.27 0.69
N SER A 282 2.79 21.40 0.18
CA SER A 282 1.57 21.30 0.98
C SER A 282 1.14 19.83 1.01
N PHE A 283 1.19 19.20 2.19
CA PHE A 283 0.72 17.82 2.36
C PHE A 283 -0.80 17.82 2.51
N LEU A 284 -1.49 17.60 1.38
CA LEU A 284 -2.95 17.75 1.26
C LEU A 284 -3.67 16.45 1.65
N TRP A 285 -3.46 15.96 2.87
CA TRP A 285 -4.12 14.74 3.33
C TRP A 285 -5.29 15.05 4.26
N MET A 286 -6.37 14.30 4.08
CA MET A 286 -7.48 14.25 5.01
C MET A 286 -7.68 12.80 5.44
N ARG A 287 -7.82 12.64 6.75
CA ARG A 287 -8.22 11.38 7.36
C ARG A 287 -9.54 10.89 6.78
N ARG A 288 -9.54 9.67 6.26
CA ARG A 288 -10.76 9.00 5.83
C ARG A 288 -11.25 8.09 6.94
N GLU A 289 -12.53 8.19 7.30
CA GLU A 289 -13.08 7.42 8.44
C GLU A 289 -14.06 6.33 7.99
N THR A 290 -14.13 6.08 6.68
CA THR A 290 -14.91 5.01 6.08
C THR A 290 -14.19 4.44 4.85
N PHE A 291 -14.39 3.16 4.54
CA PHE A 291 -13.77 2.60 3.33
C PHE A 291 -14.42 3.18 2.07
N PRO A 292 -13.63 3.58 1.05
CA PRO A 292 -14.19 3.92 -0.23
C PRO A 292 -14.70 2.66 -0.95
N ASN A 293 -15.69 2.82 -1.82
CA ASN A 293 -16.09 1.80 -2.78
C ASN A 293 -16.32 0.40 -2.18
N ILE A 294 -17.04 0.30 -1.05
CA ILE A 294 -17.38 -1.01 -0.44
C ILE A 294 -18.33 -1.75 -1.39
N ASN A 295 -17.77 -2.51 -2.33
CA ASN A 295 -18.54 -3.38 -3.21
C ASN A 295 -18.98 -4.65 -2.49
N ASN A 296 -20.13 -5.20 -2.90
CA ASN A 296 -20.69 -6.43 -2.32
C ASN A 296 -19.79 -7.67 -2.56
N GLU A 297 -18.73 -7.57 -3.36
CA GLU A 297 -17.72 -8.62 -3.53
C GLU A 297 -16.82 -8.80 -2.29
N ASP A 298 -16.77 -7.81 -1.38
CA ASP A 298 -16.14 -7.94 -0.05
C ASP A 298 -16.96 -8.81 0.92
N SER A 299 -18.12 -9.35 0.48
CA SER A 299 -18.97 -10.25 1.29
C SER A 299 -18.28 -11.55 1.74
N LEU A 300 -17.10 -11.86 1.19
CA LEU A 300 -16.26 -12.99 1.58
C LEU A 300 -14.98 -12.58 2.35
N PHE A 301 -14.78 -11.29 2.61
CA PHE A 301 -13.64 -10.76 3.36
C PHE A 301 -13.89 -10.87 4.88
N VAL A 302 -13.77 -12.08 5.42
CA VAL A 302 -14.00 -12.35 6.85
C VAL A 302 -12.81 -11.90 7.69
N VAL A 303 -13.05 -10.98 8.62
CA VAL A 303 -12.08 -10.51 9.63
C VAL A 303 -12.56 -10.86 11.04
N ASP A 304 -11.66 -10.75 12.01
CA ASP A 304 -11.98 -10.85 13.43
C ASP A 304 -12.26 -9.43 13.96
N GLU A 305 -13.54 -9.07 14.09
CA GLU A 305 -13.97 -7.72 14.48
C GLU A 305 -13.41 -7.29 15.85
N ASP A 306 -13.30 -8.23 16.79
CA ASP A 306 -12.74 -7.98 18.13
C ASP A 306 -11.24 -7.68 18.11
N LYS A 307 -10.58 -7.90 16.97
CA LYS A 307 -9.16 -7.62 16.74
C LYS A 307 -8.90 -6.32 15.97
N GLN A 308 -9.95 -5.60 15.57
CA GLN A 308 -9.81 -4.35 14.83
C GLN A 308 -9.98 -3.14 15.76
N PRO A 309 -9.20 -2.07 15.57
CA PRO A 309 -9.44 -0.80 16.26
C PRO A 309 -10.83 -0.28 15.94
N LYS A 310 -11.62 0.00 16.99
CA LYS A 310 -12.94 0.60 16.89
C LYS A 310 -12.82 2.11 16.94
N ILE A 311 -12.90 2.74 15.76
CA ILE A 311 -12.69 4.17 15.61
C ILE A 311 -13.96 4.80 15.06
N SER A 312 -14.47 5.84 15.74
CA SER A 312 -15.66 6.58 15.31
C SER A 312 -15.38 7.36 14.04
N ALA A 313 -16.36 7.37 13.13
CA ALA A 313 -16.40 8.29 12.01
C ALA A 313 -17.17 9.56 12.37
N SER A 314 -16.83 10.64 11.70
CA SER A 314 -17.52 11.91 11.75
C SER A 314 -18.85 11.83 10.97
N PRO A 315 -19.91 12.54 11.37
CA PRO A 315 -21.24 12.41 10.77
C PRO A 315 -21.30 12.71 9.26
N TYR A 316 -20.38 13.51 8.74
CA TYR A 316 -20.35 13.83 7.30
C TYR A 316 -19.97 12.62 6.43
N TRP A 317 -19.32 11.59 7.00
CA TRP A 317 -19.10 10.33 6.30
C TRP A 317 -20.38 9.50 6.13
N ASP A 318 -21.41 9.72 6.95
CA ASP A 318 -22.72 9.08 6.75
C ASP A 318 -23.43 9.62 5.51
N ILE A 319 -23.30 10.93 5.24
CA ILE A 319 -23.78 11.56 4.00
C ILE A 319 -23.09 10.94 2.79
N TYR A 320 -21.75 10.84 2.85
CA TYR A 320 -20.95 10.20 1.82
C TYR A 320 -21.44 8.76 1.57
N ASN A 321 -21.60 7.94 2.62
CA ASN A 321 -22.03 6.55 2.47
C ASN A 321 -23.43 6.42 1.86
N ALA A 322 -24.37 7.28 2.28
CA ALA A 322 -25.71 7.30 1.69
C ALA A 322 -25.69 7.70 0.20
N ALA A 323 -24.82 8.64 -0.17
CA ALA A 323 -24.63 9.04 -1.55
C ALA A 323 -24.05 7.92 -2.42
N ILE A 324 -23.07 7.18 -1.89
CA ILE A 324 -22.46 6.03 -2.56
C ILE A 324 -23.50 4.94 -2.85
N GLU A 325 -24.28 4.53 -1.84
CA GLU A 325 -25.31 3.49 -1.99
C GLU A 325 -26.40 3.89 -3.00
N LYS A 326 -26.72 5.18 -3.10
CA LYS A 326 -27.65 5.69 -4.11
C LYS A 326 -27.14 5.53 -5.55
N VAL A 327 -25.85 5.78 -5.79
CA VAL A 327 -25.28 5.81 -7.16
C VAL A 327 -24.73 4.46 -7.60
N LYS A 328 -24.38 3.58 -6.66
CA LYS A 328 -23.84 2.24 -6.92
C LYS A 328 -24.57 1.44 -8.01
N PRO A 329 -25.92 1.41 -8.10
CA PRO A 329 -26.63 0.69 -9.15
C PRO A 329 -26.41 1.23 -10.58
N PHE A 330 -25.90 2.45 -10.71
CA PHE A 330 -25.62 3.14 -11.98
C PHE A 330 -24.13 3.16 -12.33
N SER A 331 -23.32 2.39 -11.60
CA SER A 331 -21.88 2.32 -11.80
C SER A 331 -21.44 0.91 -12.14
N SER A 332 -20.39 0.81 -12.95
CA SER A 332 -19.72 -0.45 -13.21
C SER A 332 -19.06 -0.98 -11.92
N LYS A 333 -18.64 -2.25 -11.96
CA LYS A 333 -17.84 -2.86 -10.87
C LYS A 333 -16.56 -2.07 -10.53
N ASP A 334 -16.06 -1.29 -11.48
CA ASP A 334 -14.86 -0.46 -11.35
C ASP A 334 -15.15 0.91 -10.73
N GLY A 335 -16.40 1.19 -10.36
CA GLY A 335 -16.84 2.45 -9.75
C GLY A 335 -16.99 3.61 -10.75
N ILE A 336 -17.05 3.30 -12.06
CA ILE A 336 -17.29 4.29 -13.12
C ILE A 336 -18.78 4.38 -13.39
N ILE A 337 -19.34 5.59 -13.32
CA ILE A 337 -20.76 5.84 -13.55
C ILE A 337 -21.04 5.68 -15.05
N GLU A 338 -22.06 4.89 -15.37
CA GLU A 338 -22.46 4.63 -16.76
C GLU A 338 -23.04 5.90 -17.41
N GLU A 339 -22.95 6.01 -18.73
CA GLU A 339 -23.57 7.12 -19.45
C GLU A 339 -25.10 6.99 -19.48
N GLY A 340 -25.80 8.09 -19.80
CA GLY A 340 -27.25 8.07 -20.03
C GLY A 340 -28.12 8.10 -18.77
N ASN A 341 -27.54 8.35 -17.59
CA ASN A 341 -28.28 8.60 -16.35
C ASN A 341 -27.92 9.98 -15.75
N GLU A 342 -28.68 10.41 -14.73
CA GLU A 342 -28.52 11.73 -14.10
C GLU A 342 -27.18 11.93 -13.36
N PHE A 343 -26.49 10.84 -13.02
CA PHE A 343 -25.20 10.87 -12.31
C PHE A 343 -24.00 10.86 -13.27
N ALA A 344 -24.20 10.65 -14.57
CA ALA A 344 -23.13 10.57 -15.57
C ALA A 344 -22.14 11.77 -15.54
N PRO A 345 -22.55 13.03 -15.27
CA PRO A 345 -21.60 14.14 -15.17
C PRO A 345 -20.50 14.00 -14.12
N TYR A 346 -20.70 13.16 -13.09
CA TYR A 346 -19.71 12.95 -12.03
C TYR A 346 -18.59 11.99 -12.42
N VAL A 347 -18.82 11.13 -13.43
CA VAL A 347 -17.93 10.08 -13.96
C VAL A 347 -17.55 8.98 -12.95
N TYR A 348 -17.27 9.33 -11.70
CA TYR A 348 -16.77 8.48 -10.65
C TYR A 348 -17.75 8.46 -9.47
N LEU A 349 -18.08 7.26 -9.01
CA LEU A 349 -18.89 7.08 -7.81
C LEU A 349 -18.27 7.77 -6.60
N GLU A 350 -16.94 7.74 -6.50
CA GLU A 350 -16.21 8.41 -5.43
C GLU A 350 -16.46 9.93 -5.43
N LEU A 351 -16.33 10.59 -6.59
CA LEU A 351 -16.52 12.03 -6.69
C LEU A 351 -17.94 12.45 -6.35
N TYR A 352 -18.94 11.67 -6.76
CA TYR A 352 -20.32 11.95 -6.38
C TYR A 352 -20.49 11.95 -4.85
N GLY A 353 -19.92 10.95 -4.16
CA GLY A 353 -19.96 10.87 -2.70
C GLY A 353 -19.32 12.08 -2.02
N TRP A 354 -18.12 12.48 -2.49
CA TRP A 354 -17.46 13.69 -2.00
C TRP A 354 -18.30 14.93 -2.24
N GLU A 355 -18.88 15.09 -3.43
CA GLU A 355 -19.68 16.26 -3.74
C GLU A 355 -20.95 16.41 -2.90
N GLN A 356 -21.64 15.31 -2.57
CA GLN A 356 -22.77 15.36 -1.65
C GLN A 356 -22.32 15.72 -0.23
N MET A 357 -21.22 15.12 0.23
CA MET A 357 -20.62 15.44 1.52
C MET A 357 -20.26 16.93 1.65
N LEU A 358 -19.65 17.53 0.61
CA LEU A 358 -19.30 18.94 0.59
C LEU A 358 -20.51 19.88 0.50
N LYS A 359 -21.63 19.40 -0.07
CA LYS A 359 -22.87 20.17 -0.22
C LYS A 359 -23.70 20.19 1.06
N GLU A 360 -23.69 19.10 1.81
CA GLU A 360 -24.57 18.89 2.96
C GLU A 360 -23.86 19.10 4.31
N SER A 361 -22.55 19.35 4.31
CA SER A 361 -21.75 19.58 5.52
C SER A 361 -20.89 20.84 5.48
N GLU A 362 -20.97 21.60 6.57
CA GLU A 362 -20.14 22.78 6.82
C GLU A 362 -18.97 22.51 7.80
N HIS A 363 -18.60 21.23 7.97
CA HIS A 363 -17.52 20.85 8.89
C HIS A 363 -16.15 21.38 8.40
N GLU A 364 -15.37 22.00 9.30
CA GLU A 364 -14.07 22.63 8.98
C GLU A 364 -13.05 21.67 8.36
N SER A 365 -13.11 20.38 8.71
CA SER A 365 -12.25 19.37 8.08
C SER A 365 -12.40 19.33 6.56
N LEU A 366 -13.56 19.72 6.02
CA LEU A 366 -13.86 19.71 4.59
C LEU A 366 -13.36 20.97 3.86
N ASP A 367 -12.81 21.96 4.55
CA ASP A 367 -12.41 23.25 3.95
C ASP A 367 -11.38 23.08 2.83
N LEU A 368 -10.43 22.17 3.02
CA LEU A 368 -9.45 21.86 1.99
C LEU A 368 -10.13 21.26 0.73
N ALA A 369 -11.03 20.31 0.91
CA ALA A 369 -11.77 19.72 -0.20
C ALA A 369 -12.68 20.74 -0.92
N LYS A 370 -13.30 21.66 -0.18
CA LYS A 370 -14.05 22.80 -0.76
C LYS A 370 -13.15 23.70 -1.59
N LYS A 371 -11.94 24.02 -1.09
CA LYS A 371 -10.92 24.78 -1.84
C LYS A 371 -10.54 24.04 -3.12
N MET A 372 -10.31 22.73 -3.05
CA MET A 372 -9.96 21.91 -4.23
C MET A 372 -11.10 21.89 -5.25
N LYS A 373 -12.36 21.81 -4.81
CA LYS A 373 -13.52 21.94 -5.69
C LYS A 373 -13.58 23.29 -6.40
N ALA A 374 -13.33 24.39 -5.67
CA ALA A 374 -13.34 25.74 -6.24
C ALA A 374 -12.23 25.97 -7.28
N LEU A 375 -11.12 25.22 -7.17
CA LEU A 375 -9.98 25.26 -8.10
C LEU A 375 -10.07 24.22 -9.23
N ASP A 376 -11.19 23.48 -9.34
CA ASP A 376 -11.34 22.34 -10.27
C ASP A 376 -10.27 21.24 -10.08
N TYR A 377 -9.86 20.98 -8.83
CA TYR A 377 -8.89 19.94 -8.47
C TYR A 377 -9.43 18.94 -7.43
N LEU A 378 -10.75 18.85 -7.25
CA LEU A 378 -11.34 17.90 -6.30
C LEU A 378 -10.98 16.44 -6.66
N ASP A 379 -10.96 16.11 -7.94
CA ASP A 379 -10.54 14.81 -8.47
C ASP A 379 -9.07 14.49 -8.20
N CYS A 380 -8.16 15.42 -8.49
CA CYS A 380 -6.75 15.28 -8.13
C CYS A 380 -6.58 15.07 -6.62
N TYR A 381 -7.25 15.88 -5.82
CA TYR A 381 -7.18 15.79 -4.37
C TYR A 381 -7.65 14.42 -3.85
N VAL A 382 -8.82 13.95 -4.30
CA VAL A 382 -9.39 12.67 -3.88
C VAL A 382 -8.55 11.48 -4.35
N PHE A 383 -8.13 11.47 -5.62
CA PHE A 383 -7.44 10.32 -6.21
C PHE A 383 -5.93 10.29 -6.00
N LEU A 384 -5.29 11.41 -5.64
CA LEU A 384 -3.85 11.46 -5.38
C LEU A 384 -3.54 11.70 -3.91
N SER A 385 -4.13 12.73 -3.30
CA SER A 385 -3.75 13.17 -1.95
C SER A 385 -4.53 12.47 -0.84
N CYS A 386 -5.78 12.07 -1.10
CA CYS A 386 -6.59 11.22 -0.23
C CYS A 386 -6.75 9.79 -0.78
N PHE A 387 -5.76 9.34 -1.56
CA PHE A 387 -5.79 8.03 -2.21
C PHE A 387 -5.95 6.89 -1.20
N HIS A 388 -6.78 5.92 -1.58
CA HIS A 388 -6.91 4.64 -0.90
C HIS A 388 -6.99 3.53 -1.94
N ASP A 389 -6.43 2.36 -1.64
CA ASP A 389 -6.27 1.29 -2.62
C ASP A 389 -7.61 0.75 -3.17
N ASP A 390 -8.69 0.82 -2.40
CA ASP A 390 -10.04 0.45 -2.86
C ASP A 390 -10.60 1.36 -3.98
N LEU A 391 -9.93 2.50 -4.24
CA LEU A 391 -10.22 3.40 -5.37
C LEU A 391 -9.43 3.07 -6.62
N TYR A 392 -8.57 2.05 -6.60
CA TYR A 392 -7.55 1.88 -7.63
C TYR A 392 -8.10 1.83 -9.06
N SER A 393 -9.24 1.16 -9.32
CA SER A 393 -9.85 1.15 -10.66
C SER A 393 -10.27 2.55 -11.13
N GLN A 394 -10.93 3.32 -10.25
CA GLN A 394 -11.32 4.71 -10.54
C GLN A 394 -10.08 5.59 -10.74
N TYR A 395 -9.08 5.44 -9.88
CA TYR A 395 -7.80 6.13 -9.96
C TYR A 395 -7.06 5.84 -11.29
N GLN A 396 -7.00 4.58 -11.73
CA GLN A 396 -6.36 4.22 -13.01
C GLN A 396 -7.09 4.86 -14.20
N HIS A 397 -8.43 4.83 -14.18
CA HIS A 397 -9.23 5.53 -15.18
C HIS A 397 -8.97 7.04 -15.15
N PHE A 398 -8.90 7.64 -13.96
CA PHE A 398 -8.57 9.05 -13.76
C PHE A 398 -7.20 9.43 -14.33
N VAL A 399 -6.14 8.75 -13.90
CA VAL A 399 -4.77 9.05 -14.35
C VAL A 399 -4.61 8.91 -15.86
N LYS A 400 -5.22 7.89 -16.47
CA LYS A 400 -5.16 7.68 -17.91
C LYS A 400 -5.72 8.87 -18.70
N ASN A 401 -6.78 9.49 -18.20
CA ASN A 401 -7.52 10.53 -18.90
C ASN A 401 -7.14 11.96 -18.49
N ASN A 402 -6.37 12.16 -17.41
CA ASN A 402 -6.16 13.49 -16.80
C ASN A 402 -4.68 13.85 -16.55
N LYS A 403 -3.74 13.34 -17.36
CA LYS A 403 -2.29 13.54 -17.12
C LYS A 403 -1.84 14.99 -17.00
N GLU A 404 -2.36 15.86 -17.88
CA GLU A 404 -2.04 17.30 -17.86
C GLU A 404 -2.60 17.96 -16.60
N LYS A 405 -3.85 17.65 -16.24
CA LYS A 405 -4.52 18.14 -15.02
C LYS A 405 -3.77 17.72 -13.75
N ILE A 406 -3.27 16.49 -13.70
CA ILE A 406 -2.46 16.00 -12.58
C ILE A 406 -1.15 16.79 -12.47
N THR A 407 -0.49 17.05 -13.58
CA THR A 407 0.75 17.83 -13.59
C THR A 407 0.50 19.26 -13.12
N ALA A 408 -0.60 19.88 -13.57
CA ALA A 408 -1.01 21.21 -13.14
C ALA A 408 -1.35 21.22 -11.64
N TYR A 409 -2.07 20.23 -11.12
CA TYR A 409 -2.36 20.10 -9.69
C TYR A 409 -1.11 20.14 -8.81
N PHE A 410 -0.06 19.39 -9.18
CA PHE A 410 1.18 19.40 -8.41
C PHE A 410 1.88 20.77 -8.46
N ASN A 411 1.88 21.44 -9.61
CA ASN A 411 2.54 22.73 -9.77
C ASN A 411 1.77 23.90 -9.16
N ASP A 412 0.43 23.86 -9.23
CA ASP A 412 -0.44 24.97 -8.85
C ASP A 412 -0.85 24.90 -7.37
N VAL A 413 -0.87 23.68 -6.79
CA VAL A 413 -1.46 23.45 -5.47
C VAL A 413 -0.49 22.80 -4.50
N VAL A 414 0.20 21.73 -4.92
CA VAL A 414 1.05 20.96 -4.00
C VAL A 414 2.40 21.65 -3.78
N LEU A 415 2.97 22.25 -4.82
CA LEU A 415 4.26 22.92 -4.79
C LEU A 415 4.08 24.44 -4.66
N GLU A 416 4.72 25.03 -3.67
CA GLU A 416 4.72 26.47 -3.44
C GLU A 416 6.18 26.97 -3.36
N ASP A 417 6.47 28.16 -3.91
CA ASP A 417 7.78 28.78 -3.75
C ASP A 417 7.99 29.21 -2.27
N MET A 418 9.22 29.05 -1.76
CA MET A 418 9.57 29.37 -0.37
C MET A 418 9.90 30.85 -0.12
#